data_AF-A0A2J7PS63-F1
#
_entry.id   AF-A0A2J7PS63-F1
#
_cell.length_a   1.000
_cell.length_b   1.000
_cell.length_c   1.000
_cell.angle_alpha   90.00
_cell.angle_beta   90.00
_cell.angle_gamma   90.00
#
_symmetry.space_group_name_H-M   'P 1'
#
loop_
_entity.id
_entity.type
_entity.pdbx_description
1 polymer ?
#
loop_
_entity_poly.entity_id
_entity_poly.type
_entity_poly.pdbx_seq_one_letter_code
_entity_poly.pdbx_strand_id
1 'polypeptide(L)'
;MWLLSPCQPVKMRTFAVHTLRSESRCKELLNMILHTHAQTEQKFAVFLWDLIYRSSGQMSCTDLRTCQDFSLQLQSWGMMNITAGDLWEDELKMLLADMEKQRQQHEKQNDGAAHRSVFKFEGLMKTVAEAAMSITRTVVDAQNGERKVFMEHIKQAYSENVQICIKWHKIIQQLSHERAVWFFPDSYPRSWQLDATEGPARVRNRLQRCHLNIGRQYLMSGAQLKLDAVQNPDPLSYLFEQDKKSSTSSVLIERLHTNEKIQYMCPAKVITPATEVPGELLIGESCLYFVADVSMLETDLAEMTAGSLDVSSTAWPFENVKEIHNRRFQLQERALEIFLLNGKTYLVAFQSSKRNLVSLYP
;
A
#
# COMPACT_ATOMS: atom_id res chain seq x y z
N MET A 1 -2.21 -51.32 31.51
CA MET A 1 -1.46 -51.84 30.34
C MET A 1 -0.90 -50.75 29.44
N TRP A 2 -1.73 -49.92 28.81
CA TRP A 2 -1.24 -48.86 27.90
C TRP A 2 -0.22 -47.92 28.55
N LEU A 3 -0.48 -47.47 29.80
CA LEU A 3 0.43 -46.59 30.57
C LEU A 3 1.83 -47.18 30.82
N LEU A 4 1.95 -48.51 30.85
CA LEU A 4 3.22 -49.21 31.05
C LEU A 4 3.93 -49.57 29.74
N SER A 5 3.27 -49.38 28.60
CA SER A 5 3.81 -49.71 27.27
C SER A 5 5.15 -48.99 27.02
N PRO A 6 6.14 -49.64 26.39
CA PRO A 6 7.41 -49.02 26.03
C PRO A 6 7.30 -47.83 25.07
N CYS A 7 6.17 -47.67 24.39
CA CYS A 7 5.89 -46.48 23.57
C CYS A 7 5.56 -45.23 24.42
N GLN A 8 5.34 -45.38 25.73
CA GLN A 8 5.06 -44.27 26.64
C GLN A 8 6.34 -43.69 27.23
N PRO A 9 6.37 -42.38 27.54
CA PRO A 9 7.50 -41.77 28.24
C PRO A 9 7.78 -42.49 29.56
N VAL A 10 9.06 -42.67 29.88
CA VAL A 10 9.51 -43.37 31.10
C VAL A 10 8.83 -42.81 32.35
N LYS A 11 8.72 -41.48 32.48
CA LYS A 11 8.00 -40.82 33.60
C LYS A 11 6.56 -41.34 33.78
N MET A 12 5.80 -41.50 32.69
CA MET A 12 4.42 -42.02 32.73
C MET A 12 4.38 -43.48 33.18
N ARG A 13 5.34 -44.28 32.72
CA ARG A 13 5.49 -45.69 33.09
C ARG A 13 5.88 -45.83 34.57
N THR A 14 6.82 -45.01 35.06
CA THR A 14 7.20 -44.95 36.48
C THR A 14 6.05 -44.53 37.37
N PHE A 15 5.27 -43.52 36.93
CA PHE A 15 4.08 -43.07 37.64
C PHE A 15 3.04 -44.17 37.76
N ALA A 16 2.81 -44.95 36.70
CA ALA A 16 1.90 -46.09 36.75
C ALA A 16 2.33 -47.14 37.79
N VAL A 17 3.64 -47.43 37.90
CA VAL A 17 4.18 -48.34 38.93
C VAL A 17 4.00 -47.78 40.33
N HIS A 18 4.33 -46.50 40.55
CA HIS A 18 4.15 -45.83 41.85
C HIS A 18 2.69 -45.84 42.30
N THR A 19 1.78 -45.48 41.40
CA THR A 19 0.33 -45.48 41.67
C THR A 19 -0.14 -46.88 42.05
N LEU A 20 0.22 -47.90 41.27
CA LEU A 20 -0.13 -49.29 41.58
C LEU A 20 0.43 -49.72 42.94
N ARG A 21 1.68 -49.37 43.27
CA ARG A 21 2.30 -49.73 44.55
C ARG A 21 1.67 -49.02 45.75
N SER A 22 1.21 -47.77 45.57
CA SER A 22 0.58 -46.99 46.64
C SER A 22 -0.84 -47.44 46.99
N GLU A 23 -1.49 -48.22 46.11
CA GLU A 23 -2.85 -48.71 46.34
C GLU A 23 -2.88 -49.85 47.36
N SER A 24 -3.68 -49.69 48.42
CA SER A 24 -3.80 -50.68 49.50
C SER A 24 -4.31 -52.05 49.03
N ARG A 25 -5.09 -52.09 47.95
CA ARG A 25 -5.63 -53.30 47.31
C ARG A 25 -4.89 -53.70 46.03
N CYS A 26 -3.65 -53.24 45.83
CA CYS A 26 -2.84 -53.51 44.64
C CYS A 26 -2.86 -54.98 44.19
N LYS A 27 -2.68 -55.91 45.14
CA LYS A 27 -2.66 -57.35 44.85
C LYS A 27 -3.98 -57.85 44.24
N GLU A 28 -5.12 -57.46 44.81
CA GLU A 28 -6.45 -57.87 44.34
C GLU A 28 -6.75 -57.25 42.97
N LEU A 29 -6.42 -55.97 42.79
CA LEU A 29 -6.64 -55.24 41.53
C LEU A 29 -5.80 -55.82 40.40
N LEU A 30 -4.51 -56.09 40.63
CA LEU A 30 -3.65 -56.72 39.63
C LEU A 30 -4.09 -58.14 39.32
N ASN A 31 -4.50 -58.91 40.34
CA ASN A 31 -5.03 -60.25 40.10
C ASN A 31 -6.25 -60.20 39.18
N MET A 32 -7.21 -59.29 39.43
CA MET A 32 -8.36 -59.12 38.55
C MET A 32 -7.98 -58.66 37.14
N ILE A 33 -7.07 -57.69 37.00
CA ILE A 33 -6.69 -57.11 35.71
C ILE A 33 -5.89 -58.10 34.86
N LEU A 34 -4.90 -58.78 35.45
CA LEU A 34 -4.00 -59.67 34.71
C LEU A 34 -4.71 -60.95 34.26
N HIS A 35 -5.70 -61.44 35.02
CA HIS A 35 -6.48 -62.64 34.67
C HIS A 35 -7.64 -62.38 33.70
N THR A 36 -7.84 -61.14 33.22
CA THR A 36 -8.87 -60.84 32.20
C THR A 36 -8.57 -61.51 30.86
N HIS A 37 -7.31 -61.62 30.47
CA HIS A 37 -6.88 -62.18 29.19
C HIS A 37 -5.43 -62.67 29.31
N ALA A 38 -5.12 -63.87 28.80
CA ALA A 38 -3.80 -64.48 28.95
C ALA A 38 -2.63 -63.61 28.44
N GLN A 39 -2.87 -62.81 27.39
CA GLN A 39 -1.85 -61.87 26.87
C GLN A 39 -1.61 -60.65 27.77
N THR A 40 -2.51 -60.31 28.69
CA THR A 40 -2.39 -59.14 29.56
C THR A 40 -1.31 -59.34 30.61
N GLU A 41 -1.28 -60.53 31.22
CA GLU A 41 -0.23 -60.97 32.14
C GLU A 41 1.15 -60.94 31.47
N GLN A 42 1.25 -61.54 30.27
CA GLN A 42 2.49 -61.54 29.49
C GLN A 42 2.94 -60.12 29.10
N LYS A 43 2.04 -59.27 28.59
CA LYS A 43 2.35 -57.87 28.27
C LYS A 43 2.82 -57.10 29.51
N PHE A 44 2.22 -57.36 30.67
CA PHE A 44 2.59 -56.69 31.91
C PHE A 44 4.00 -57.09 32.36
N ALA A 45 4.35 -58.38 32.25
CA ALA A 45 5.69 -58.90 32.52
C ALA A 45 6.75 -58.24 31.65
N VAL A 46 6.55 -58.30 30.33
CA VAL A 46 7.52 -57.80 29.36
C VAL A 46 7.67 -56.28 29.47
N PHE A 47 6.58 -55.53 29.72
CA PHE A 47 6.64 -54.07 29.85
C PHE A 47 7.28 -53.61 31.16
N LEU A 48 7.06 -54.33 32.26
CA LEU A 48 7.71 -54.05 33.54
C LEU A 48 9.20 -54.38 33.47
N TRP A 49 9.56 -55.48 32.82
CA TRP A 49 10.96 -55.82 32.55
C TRP A 49 11.65 -54.75 31.69
N ASP A 50 11.05 -54.33 30.57
CA ASP A 50 11.61 -53.27 29.73
C ASP A 50 11.82 -51.95 30.50
N LEU A 51 10.92 -51.62 31.43
CA LEU A 51 11.08 -50.45 32.30
C LEU A 51 12.27 -50.59 33.25
N ILE A 52 12.42 -51.76 33.89
CA ILE A 52 13.45 -52.00 34.90
C ILE A 52 14.85 -52.14 34.29
N TYR A 53 14.96 -52.80 33.13
CA TYR A 53 16.27 -53.19 32.59
C TYR A 53 16.70 -52.29 31.42
N ARG A 54 15.85 -52.08 30.42
CA ARG A 54 16.18 -51.28 29.22
C ARG A 54 16.11 -49.78 29.46
N SER A 55 15.17 -49.35 30.30
CA SER A 55 14.93 -47.93 30.63
C SER A 55 15.63 -47.46 31.91
N SER A 56 16.44 -48.32 32.55
CA SER A 56 17.13 -48.07 33.82
C SER A 56 17.96 -46.78 33.85
N GLY A 57 18.64 -46.46 32.74
CA GLY A 57 19.46 -45.24 32.62
C GLY A 57 18.67 -43.94 32.44
N GLN A 58 17.35 -44.00 32.28
CA GLN A 58 16.47 -42.83 32.07
C GLN A 58 15.60 -42.50 33.29
N MET A 59 15.81 -43.21 34.41
CA MET A 59 15.05 -43.09 35.66
C MET A 59 15.93 -42.64 36.82
N SER A 60 15.33 -42.03 37.84
CA SER A 60 16.06 -41.74 39.09
C SER A 60 16.41 -43.04 39.82
N CYS A 61 17.47 -43.03 40.63
CA CYS A 61 17.84 -44.21 41.44
C CYS A 61 16.71 -44.64 42.40
N THR A 62 15.88 -43.70 42.87
CA THR A 62 14.73 -43.98 43.73
C THR A 62 13.60 -44.65 42.96
N ASP A 63 13.31 -44.21 41.73
CA ASP A 63 12.25 -44.81 40.90
C ASP A 63 12.66 -46.21 40.41
N LEU A 64 13.94 -46.40 40.08
CA LEU A 64 14.47 -47.70 39.67
C LEU A 64 14.35 -48.72 40.80
N ARG A 65 14.79 -48.35 42.02
CA ARG A 65 14.61 -49.19 43.22
C ARG A 65 13.14 -49.48 43.47
N THR A 66 12.27 -48.49 43.29
CA THR A 66 10.82 -48.68 43.48
C THR A 66 10.26 -49.72 42.52
N CYS A 67 10.67 -49.69 41.24
CA CYS A 67 10.23 -50.66 40.26
C CYS A 67 10.82 -52.07 40.51
N GLN A 68 12.06 -52.15 40.99
CA GLN A 68 12.70 -53.42 41.37
C GLN A 68 12.04 -54.05 42.60
N ASP A 69 11.77 -53.27 43.66
CA ASP A 69 11.02 -53.73 44.83
C ASP A 69 9.63 -54.24 44.45
N PHE A 70 8.93 -53.49 43.59
CA PHE A 70 7.61 -53.86 43.11
C PHE A 70 7.65 -55.17 42.32
N SER A 71 8.69 -55.36 41.50
CA SER A 71 8.93 -56.60 40.77
C SER A 71 9.15 -57.80 41.70
N LEU A 72 9.93 -57.64 42.78
CA LEU A 72 10.13 -58.67 43.81
C LEU A 72 8.83 -58.95 44.58
N GLN A 73 8.05 -57.91 44.88
CA GLN A 73 6.75 -58.04 45.53
C GLN A 73 5.77 -58.86 44.66
N LEU A 74 5.75 -58.62 43.35
CA LEU A 74 4.95 -59.39 42.40
C LEU A 74 5.39 -60.86 42.30
N GLN A 75 6.70 -61.13 42.34
CA GLN A 75 7.22 -62.51 42.41
C GLN A 75 6.80 -63.21 43.70
N SER A 76 6.85 -62.53 44.85
CA SER A 76 6.42 -63.07 46.15
C SER A 76 4.94 -63.43 46.17
N TRP A 77 4.13 -62.75 45.37
CA TRP A 77 2.71 -63.05 45.19
C TRP A 77 2.44 -64.16 44.18
N GLY A 78 3.48 -64.72 43.56
CA GLY A 78 3.35 -65.73 42.51
C GLY A 78 2.75 -65.19 41.21
N MET A 79 2.74 -63.87 41.03
CA MET A 79 2.13 -63.22 39.85
C MET A 79 3.11 -62.99 38.71
N MET A 80 4.42 -63.23 38.92
CA MET A 80 5.46 -63.09 37.89
C MET A 80 6.62 -64.06 38.11
N ASN A 81 7.15 -64.62 37.02
CA ASN A 81 8.42 -65.34 37.02
C ASN A 81 9.40 -64.65 36.07
N ILE A 82 10.47 -64.06 36.62
CA ILE A 82 11.40 -63.15 35.92
C ILE A 82 12.77 -63.81 35.71
N THR A 83 12.77 -65.08 35.32
CA THR A 83 14.00 -65.86 35.12
C THR A 83 14.40 -66.04 33.66
N ALA A 84 13.69 -65.42 32.72
CA ALA A 84 13.91 -65.58 31.27
C ALA A 84 14.36 -64.26 30.61
N GLY A 85 15.55 -63.75 30.99
CA GLY A 85 16.07 -62.47 30.49
C GLY A 85 16.27 -62.43 28.97
N ASP A 86 16.68 -63.53 28.34
CA ASP A 86 17.02 -63.55 26.90
C ASP A 86 15.80 -63.73 25.99
N LEU A 87 14.67 -64.24 26.50
CA LEU A 87 13.46 -64.49 25.70
C LEU A 87 12.55 -63.24 25.60
N TRP A 88 12.66 -62.33 26.56
CA TRP A 88 11.78 -61.17 26.66
C TRP A 88 12.08 -60.05 25.66
N GLU A 89 13.30 -59.98 25.13
CA GLU A 89 13.61 -59.02 24.04
C GLU A 89 12.82 -59.34 22.77
N ASP A 90 12.76 -60.61 22.38
CA ASP A 90 12.06 -61.04 21.19
C ASP A 90 10.54 -61.05 21.40
N GLU A 91 10.08 -61.42 22.60
CA GLU A 91 8.66 -61.25 22.98
C GLU A 91 8.24 -59.78 22.95
N LEU A 92 9.09 -58.86 23.41
CA LEU A 92 8.80 -57.43 23.35
C LEU A 92 8.66 -56.93 21.92
N LYS A 93 9.57 -57.31 21.03
CA LYS A 93 9.50 -56.97 19.60
C LYS A 93 8.19 -57.48 18.98
N MET A 94 7.82 -58.73 19.27
CA MET A 94 6.58 -59.35 18.78
C MET A 94 5.33 -58.65 19.30
N LEU A 95 5.30 -58.31 20.59
CA LEU A 95 4.18 -57.59 21.21
C LEU A 95 4.02 -56.17 20.67
N LEU A 96 5.13 -55.45 20.45
CA LEU A 96 5.10 -54.13 19.82
C LEU A 96 4.60 -54.21 18.38
N ALA A 97 5.06 -55.21 17.60
CA ALA A 97 4.61 -55.42 16.23
C ALA A 97 3.11 -55.77 16.16
N ASP A 98 2.61 -56.61 17.07
CA ASP A 98 1.18 -56.96 17.14
C ASP A 98 0.32 -55.76 17.55
N MET A 99 0.74 -54.97 18.56
CA MET A 99 0.04 -53.74 18.94
C MET A 99 0.00 -52.72 17.79
N GLU A 100 1.09 -52.57 17.06
CA GLU A 100 1.16 -51.69 15.90
C GLU A 100 0.25 -52.18 14.77
N LYS A 101 0.19 -53.49 14.52
CA LYS A 101 -0.74 -54.09 13.56
C LYS A 101 -2.20 -53.86 13.97
N GLN A 102 -2.54 -54.03 15.25
CA GLN A 102 -3.88 -53.76 15.78
C GLN A 102 -4.25 -52.28 15.67
N ARG A 103 -3.31 -51.37 15.95
CA ARG A 103 -3.50 -49.92 15.76
C ARG A 103 -3.80 -49.59 14.30
N GLN A 104 -2.99 -50.08 13.37
CA GLN A 104 -3.18 -49.87 11.94
C GLN A 104 -4.53 -50.43 11.45
N GLN A 105 -4.95 -51.58 11.97
CA GLN A 105 -6.23 -52.18 11.62
C GLN A 105 -7.40 -51.34 12.15
N HIS A 106 -7.32 -50.85 13.39
CA HIS A 106 -8.32 -49.95 13.97
C HIS A 106 -8.38 -48.62 13.22
N GLU A 107 -7.24 -48.05 12.83
CA GLU A 107 -7.16 -46.85 12.00
C GLU A 107 -7.82 -47.06 10.65
N LYS A 108 -7.50 -48.16 9.94
CA LYS A 108 -8.15 -48.49 8.66
C LYS A 108 -9.65 -48.69 8.77
N GLN A 109 -10.12 -49.31 9.86
CA GLN A 109 -11.55 -49.49 10.10
C GLN A 109 -12.27 -48.17 10.37
N ASN A 110 -11.62 -47.25 11.08
CA ASN A 110 -12.21 -45.97 11.46
C ASN A 110 -11.95 -44.84 10.45
N ASP A 111 -11.05 -45.03 9.48
CA ASP A 111 -10.64 -44.02 8.50
C ASP A 111 -11.83 -43.44 7.74
N GLY A 112 -12.76 -44.29 7.28
CA GLY A 112 -13.97 -43.82 6.61
C GLY A 112 -14.90 -43.00 7.52
N ALA A 113 -15.00 -43.32 8.81
CA ALA A 113 -15.81 -42.57 9.76
C ALA A 113 -15.15 -41.24 10.16
N ALA A 114 -13.83 -41.23 10.31
CA ALA A 114 -13.03 -40.04 10.51
C ALA A 114 -13.13 -39.11 9.30
N HIS A 115 -12.94 -39.63 8.08
CA HIS A 115 -13.08 -38.89 6.84
C HIS A 115 -14.47 -38.26 6.71
N ARG A 116 -15.54 -39.04 6.91
CA ARG A 116 -16.91 -38.50 6.90
C ARG A 116 -17.14 -37.41 7.94
N SER A 117 -16.53 -37.53 9.12
CA SER A 117 -16.69 -36.54 10.19
C SER A 117 -15.94 -35.24 9.89
N VAL A 118 -14.73 -35.35 9.34
CA VAL A 118 -13.91 -34.19 8.96
C VAL A 118 -14.54 -33.44 7.78
N PHE A 119 -15.00 -34.16 6.75
CA PHE A 119 -15.51 -33.55 5.52
C PHE A 119 -17.04 -33.34 5.52
N LYS A 120 -17.73 -33.67 6.62
CA LYS A 120 -19.19 -33.56 6.75
C LYS A 120 -19.73 -32.20 6.33
N PHE A 121 -19.00 -31.13 6.65
CA PHE A 121 -19.42 -29.76 6.42
C PHE A 121 -18.68 -29.07 5.28
N GLU A 122 -17.85 -29.78 4.52
CA GLU A 122 -17.07 -29.18 3.44
C GLU A 122 -17.96 -28.50 2.39
N GLY A 123 -19.04 -29.16 1.96
CA GLY A 123 -20.01 -28.59 1.04
C GLY A 123 -20.70 -27.35 1.60
N LEU A 124 -21.11 -27.39 2.87
CA LEU A 124 -21.73 -26.23 3.53
C LEU A 124 -20.75 -25.06 3.65
N MET A 125 -19.50 -25.31 4.06
CA MET A 125 -18.45 -24.30 4.12
C MET A 125 -18.23 -23.65 2.77
N LYS A 126 -18.20 -24.44 1.69
CA LYS A 126 -18.06 -23.93 0.33
C LYS A 126 -19.23 -23.02 -0.05
N THR A 127 -20.47 -23.47 0.16
CA THR A 127 -21.66 -22.64 -0.15
C THR A 127 -21.71 -21.36 0.68
N VAL A 128 -21.37 -21.43 1.97
CA VAL A 128 -21.31 -20.24 2.84
C VAL A 128 -20.22 -19.28 2.39
N ALA A 129 -19.03 -19.78 2.03
CA ALA A 129 -17.94 -18.97 1.52
C ALA A 129 -18.29 -18.29 0.18
N GLU A 130 -18.93 -19.02 -0.74
CA GLU A 130 -19.41 -18.49 -2.01
C GLU A 130 -20.48 -17.40 -1.81
N ALA A 131 -21.44 -17.63 -0.92
CA ALA A 131 -22.45 -16.64 -0.55
C ALA A 131 -21.82 -15.40 0.08
N ALA A 132 -20.89 -15.58 1.03
CA ALA A 132 -20.18 -14.48 1.68
C ALA A 132 -19.35 -13.66 0.68
N MET A 133 -18.64 -14.32 -0.25
CA MET A 133 -17.90 -13.64 -1.32
C MET A 133 -18.84 -12.85 -2.24
N SER A 134 -19.97 -13.43 -2.63
CA SER A 134 -20.98 -12.76 -3.47
C SER A 134 -21.54 -11.50 -2.80
N ILE A 135 -21.91 -11.60 -1.51
CA ILE A 135 -22.39 -10.46 -0.73
C ILE A 135 -21.30 -9.40 -0.62
N THR A 136 -20.07 -9.81 -0.28
CA THR A 136 -18.93 -8.89 -0.14
C THR A 136 -18.68 -8.13 -1.44
N ARG A 137 -18.68 -8.83 -2.58
CA ARG A 137 -18.53 -8.22 -3.90
C ARG A 137 -19.64 -7.21 -4.18
N THR A 138 -20.90 -7.57 -3.92
CA THR A 138 -22.05 -6.69 -4.13
C THR A 138 -21.94 -5.40 -3.30
N VAL A 139 -21.56 -5.52 -2.03
CA VAL A 139 -21.38 -4.36 -1.14
C VAL A 139 -20.22 -3.48 -1.59
N VAL A 140 -19.09 -4.08 -1.99
CA VAL A 140 -17.92 -3.35 -2.49
C VAL A 140 -18.24 -2.63 -3.79
N ASP A 141 -18.95 -3.27 -4.72
CA ASP A 141 -19.36 -2.68 -5.99
C ASP A 141 -20.32 -1.49 -5.75
N ALA A 142 -21.29 -1.64 -4.85
CA ALA A 142 -22.19 -0.54 -4.46
C ALA A 142 -21.42 0.62 -3.81
N GLN A 143 -20.52 0.33 -2.85
CA GLN A 143 -19.71 1.36 -2.19
C GLN A 143 -18.79 2.09 -3.17
N ASN A 144 -18.20 1.37 -4.12
CA ASN A 144 -17.36 1.96 -5.17
C ASN A 144 -18.19 2.81 -6.14
N GLY A 145 -19.44 2.42 -6.42
CA GLY A 145 -20.41 3.24 -7.15
C GLY A 145 -20.65 4.58 -6.47
N GLU A 146 -20.99 4.58 -5.18
CA GLU A 146 -21.20 5.80 -4.40
C GLU A 146 -19.94 6.67 -4.31
N ARG A 147 -18.77 6.07 -4.08
CA ARG A 147 -17.48 6.80 -4.10
C ARG A 147 -17.24 7.48 -5.44
N LYS A 148 -17.56 6.82 -6.55
CA LYS A 148 -17.39 7.38 -7.89
C LYS A 148 -18.30 8.59 -8.09
N VAL A 149 -19.58 8.50 -7.71
CA VAL A 149 -20.54 9.61 -7.80
C VAL A 149 -20.10 10.78 -6.93
N PHE A 150 -19.68 10.52 -5.69
CA PHE A 150 -19.19 11.55 -4.77
C PHE A 150 -17.94 12.26 -5.30
N MET A 151 -16.95 11.51 -5.80
CA MET A 151 -15.76 12.10 -6.41
C MET A 151 -16.11 12.95 -7.63
N GLU A 152 -17.03 12.49 -8.49
CA GLU A 152 -17.47 13.27 -9.66
C GLU A 152 -18.14 14.59 -9.24
N HIS A 153 -18.99 14.57 -8.20
CA HIS A 153 -19.61 15.77 -7.66
C HIS A 153 -18.57 16.77 -7.14
N ILE A 154 -17.56 16.31 -6.40
CA ILE A 154 -16.45 17.15 -5.94
C ILE A 154 -15.71 17.78 -7.14
N LYS A 155 -15.39 16.96 -8.16
CA LYS A 155 -14.70 17.45 -9.35
C LYS A 155 -15.50 18.52 -10.09
N GLN A 156 -16.80 18.31 -10.25
CA GLN A 156 -17.69 19.27 -10.88
C GLN A 156 -17.75 20.60 -10.10
N ALA A 157 -17.90 20.54 -8.77
CA ALA A 157 -17.94 21.74 -7.93
C ALA A 157 -16.64 22.56 -8.02
N TYR A 158 -15.48 21.88 -8.02
CA TYR A 158 -14.20 22.56 -8.23
C TYR A 158 -14.06 23.18 -9.62
N SER A 159 -14.47 22.45 -10.66
CA SER A 159 -14.43 22.93 -12.04
C SER A 159 -15.29 24.19 -12.23
N GLU A 160 -16.51 24.18 -11.69
CA GLU A 160 -17.40 25.35 -11.72
C GLU A 160 -16.79 26.57 -11.02
N ASN A 161 -16.21 26.40 -9.84
CA ASN A 161 -15.54 27.47 -9.12
C ASN A 161 -14.35 28.06 -9.92
N VAL A 162 -13.54 27.21 -10.53
CA VAL A 162 -12.42 27.67 -11.38
C VAL A 162 -12.94 28.43 -12.60
N GLN A 163 -13.98 27.93 -13.26
CA GLN A 163 -14.61 28.59 -14.40
C GLN A 163 -15.21 29.96 -14.04
N ILE A 164 -15.84 30.06 -12.86
CA ILE A 164 -16.34 31.32 -12.32
C ILE A 164 -15.17 32.29 -12.07
N CYS A 165 -14.08 31.82 -11.47
CA CYS A 165 -12.88 32.63 -11.26
C CYS A 165 -12.32 33.16 -12.58
N ILE A 166 -12.14 32.30 -13.60
CA ILE A 166 -11.64 32.71 -14.93
C ILE A 166 -12.53 33.79 -15.55
N LYS A 167 -13.86 33.61 -15.48
CA LYS A 167 -14.83 34.59 -15.99
C LYS A 167 -14.74 35.92 -15.24
N TRP A 168 -14.62 35.89 -13.91
CA TRP A 168 -14.44 37.10 -13.10
C TRP A 168 -13.16 37.83 -13.44
N HIS A 169 -12.02 37.13 -13.53
CA HIS A 169 -10.75 37.75 -13.93
C HIS A 169 -10.87 38.44 -15.29
N LYS A 170 -11.54 37.81 -16.26
CA LYS A 170 -11.77 38.41 -17.58
C LYS A 170 -12.63 39.68 -17.52
N ILE A 171 -13.70 39.66 -16.73
CA ILE A 171 -14.58 40.84 -16.54
C ILE A 171 -13.80 41.97 -15.87
N ILE A 172 -13.07 41.67 -14.80
CA ILE A 172 -12.24 42.64 -14.08
C ILE A 172 -11.26 43.28 -15.05
N GLN A 173 -10.51 42.49 -15.82
CA GLN A 173 -9.53 42.99 -16.79
C GLN A 173 -10.17 43.89 -17.86
N GLN A 174 -11.39 43.58 -18.31
CA GLN A 174 -12.12 44.40 -19.29
C GLN A 174 -12.66 45.70 -18.70
N LEU A 175 -12.99 45.74 -17.41
CA LEU A 175 -13.58 46.90 -16.76
C LEU A 175 -12.58 47.77 -16.01
N SER A 176 -11.35 47.29 -15.78
CA SER A 176 -10.32 47.98 -15.01
C SER A 176 -9.11 48.48 -15.80
N HIS A 177 -9.06 48.26 -17.12
CA HIS A 177 -7.96 48.74 -17.95
C HIS A 177 -7.89 50.28 -18.04
N GLU A 178 -6.78 50.82 -18.53
CA GLU A 178 -6.48 52.27 -18.59
C GLU A 178 -7.52 53.19 -19.27
N ARG A 179 -8.46 52.62 -20.02
CA ARG A 179 -9.51 53.35 -20.75
C ARG A 179 -10.91 52.90 -20.35
N ALA A 180 -11.03 52.05 -19.33
CA ALA A 180 -12.28 51.51 -18.86
C ALA A 180 -12.94 52.44 -17.83
N VAL A 181 -14.22 52.19 -17.56
CA VAL A 181 -15.02 53.01 -16.65
C VAL A 181 -14.53 52.88 -15.20
N TRP A 182 -14.05 51.71 -14.80
CA TRP A 182 -13.51 51.45 -13.46
C TRP A 182 -12.00 51.38 -13.46
N PHE A 183 -11.35 52.43 -13.98
CA PHE A 183 -9.90 52.54 -13.93
C PHE A 183 -9.39 52.82 -12.51
N PHE A 184 -8.37 52.09 -12.07
CA PHE A 184 -7.73 52.24 -10.75
C PHE A 184 -6.28 52.77 -10.91
N PRO A 185 -6.05 54.10 -10.90
CA PRO A 185 -4.75 54.69 -11.25
C PRO A 185 -3.58 54.31 -10.31
N ASP A 186 -3.92 54.00 -9.06
CA ASP A 186 -2.94 53.71 -8.01
C ASP A 186 -2.43 52.27 -8.10
N SER A 187 -3.27 51.31 -8.48
CA SER A 187 -2.87 49.92 -8.70
C SER A 187 -2.48 49.60 -10.14
N TYR A 188 -2.90 50.41 -11.12
CA TYR A 188 -2.72 50.01 -12.52
C TYR A 188 -1.26 50.07 -12.98
N PRO A 189 -0.75 49.05 -13.71
CA PRO A 189 0.63 49.01 -14.16
C PRO A 189 0.99 50.15 -15.11
N ARG A 190 2.13 50.79 -14.83
CA ARG A 190 2.60 52.00 -15.54
C ARG A 190 3.66 51.73 -16.61
N SER A 191 4.22 50.53 -16.62
CA SER A 191 5.29 50.15 -17.54
C SER A 191 4.78 49.28 -18.68
N TRP A 192 5.63 49.10 -19.68
CA TRP A 192 5.33 48.31 -20.87
C TRP A 192 6.30 47.14 -20.96
N GLN A 193 5.77 45.99 -21.36
CA GLN A 193 6.55 44.82 -21.77
C GLN A 193 6.04 44.29 -23.10
N LEU A 194 6.85 43.47 -23.76
CA LEU A 194 6.40 42.74 -24.92
C LEU A 194 5.35 41.70 -24.51
N ASP A 195 4.27 41.66 -25.28
CA ASP A 195 3.28 40.59 -25.20
C ASP A 195 3.92 39.26 -25.63
N ALA A 196 3.54 38.17 -24.97
CA ALA A 196 4.14 36.86 -25.23
C ALA A 196 3.78 36.31 -26.63
N THR A 197 2.77 36.87 -27.28
CA THR A 197 2.29 36.44 -28.61
C THR A 197 3.28 36.78 -29.71
N GLU A 198 3.73 35.75 -30.43
CA GLU A 198 4.62 35.87 -31.58
C GLU A 198 3.83 36.11 -32.88
N GLY A 199 4.35 37.00 -33.73
CA GLY A 199 3.87 37.21 -35.09
C GLY A 199 4.43 36.21 -36.11
N PRO A 200 4.07 36.33 -37.41
CA PRO A 200 4.48 35.40 -38.46
C PRO A 200 6.00 35.20 -38.60
N ALA A 201 6.80 36.20 -38.25
CA ALA A 201 8.26 36.16 -38.28
C ALA A 201 8.90 35.72 -36.95
N ARG A 202 8.12 35.17 -36.00
CA ARG A 202 8.55 34.87 -34.62
C ARG A 202 9.07 36.09 -33.86
N VAL A 203 8.50 37.26 -34.18
CA VAL A 203 8.83 38.53 -33.50
C VAL A 203 7.63 38.96 -32.66
N ARG A 204 7.90 39.39 -31.43
CA ARG A 204 6.92 39.99 -30.52
C ARG A 204 6.90 41.50 -30.76
N ASN A 205 5.81 41.98 -31.35
CA ASN A 205 5.66 43.39 -31.73
C ASN A 205 4.62 44.14 -30.87
N ARG A 206 3.80 43.42 -30.11
CA ARG A 206 2.74 44.01 -29.29
C ARG A 206 3.29 44.34 -27.91
N LEU A 207 2.94 45.52 -27.41
CA LEU A 207 3.20 45.91 -26.03
C LEU A 207 1.95 45.69 -25.17
N GLN A 208 2.18 45.31 -23.92
CA GLN A 208 1.16 45.21 -22.88
C GLN A 208 1.64 45.89 -21.60
N ARG A 209 0.70 46.35 -20.78
CA ARG A 209 1.00 46.97 -19.49
C ARG A 209 1.53 45.92 -18.51
N CYS A 210 2.53 46.30 -17.70
CA CYS A 210 3.09 45.44 -16.69
C CYS A 210 3.60 46.20 -15.45
N HIS A 211 3.68 45.46 -14.34
CA HIS A 211 4.38 45.87 -13.14
C HIS A 211 5.89 45.65 -13.34
N LEU A 212 6.71 46.59 -12.85
CA LEU A 212 8.16 46.44 -12.92
C LEU A 212 8.63 45.57 -11.76
N ASN A 213 9.21 44.42 -12.08
CA ASN A 213 9.94 43.62 -11.12
C ASN A 213 11.45 43.94 -11.18
N ILE A 214 11.79 45.20 -10.94
CA ILE A 214 13.17 45.70 -10.94
C ILE A 214 13.41 46.41 -9.61
N GLY A 215 14.47 46.02 -8.89
CA GLY A 215 14.83 46.64 -7.61
C GLY A 215 15.02 48.16 -7.71
N ARG A 216 14.58 48.90 -6.68
CA ARG A 216 14.65 50.38 -6.60
C ARG A 216 16.06 50.92 -6.90
N GLN A 217 17.10 50.19 -6.51
CA GLN A 217 18.50 50.55 -6.72
C GLN A 217 18.91 50.65 -8.20
N TYR A 218 18.17 50.01 -9.11
CA TYR A 218 18.46 50.02 -10.55
C TYR A 218 17.65 51.06 -11.31
N LEU A 219 16.82 51.86 -10.62
CA LEU A 219 16.00 52.91 -11.22
C LEU A 219 16.49 54.30 -10.80
N MET A 220 16.51 55.22 -11.77
CA MET A 220 16.70 56.65 -11.50
C MET A 220 15.59 57.16 -10.57
N SER A 221 15.88 58.18 -9.74
CA SER A 221 14.93 58.70 -8.74
C SER A 221 13.55 59.04 -9.32
N GLY A 222 13.48 59.64 -10.51
CA GLY A 222 12.20 59.96 -11.16
C GLY A 222 11.42 58.74 -11.69
N ALA A 223 12.08 57.60 -11.91
CA ALA A 223 11.46 56.37 -12.40
C ALA A 223 10.99 55.44 -11.27
N GLN A 224 11.44 55.65 -10.03
CA GLN A 224 11.06 54.84 -8.88
C GLN A 224 9.56 54.89 -8.57
N LEU A 225 8.86 55.97 -8.95
CA LEU A 225 7.40 56.12 -8.85
C LEU A 225 6.60 55.06 -9.63
N LYS A 226 7.25 54.35 -10.57
CA LYS A 226 6.63 53.25 -11.31
C LYS A 226 6.48 51.97 -10.47
N LEU A 227 7.22 51.85 -9.37
CA LEU A 227 7.17 50.71 -8.45
C LEU A 227 6.05 50.83 -7.42
N ASP A 228 5.50 52.04 -7.22
CA ASP A 228 4.49 52.26 -6.20
C ASP A 228 3.17 51.56 -6.55
N ALA A 229 2.87 51.37 -7.83
CA ALA A 229 1.67 50.65 -8.28
C ALA A 229 1.66 49.17 -7.87
N VAL A 230 2.83 48.55 -7.69
CA VAL A 230 2.96 47.13 -7.27
C VAL A 230 2.55 46.94 -5.81
N GLN A 231 2.69 47.99 -4.98
CA GLN A 231 2.38 47.90 -3.55
C GLN A 231 0.87 47.90 -3.28
N ASN A 232 0.07 48.37 -4.25
CA ASN A 232 -1.37 48.38 -4.13
C ASN A 232 -1.95 47.07 -4.65
N PRO A 233 -2.97 46.52 -3.98
CA PRO A 233 -3.61 45.29 -4.44
C PRO A 233 -4.25 45.49 -5.81
N ASP A 234 -4.26 44.42 -6.61
CA ASP A 234 -4.97 44.38 -7.88
C ASP A 234 -6.47 44.70 -7.67
N PRO A 235 -7.11 45.37 -8.64
CA PRO A 235 -8.54 45.65 -8.58
C PRO A 235 -9.37 44.42 -8.26
N LEU A 236 -10.18 44.50 -7.19
CA LEU A 236 -11.10 43.44 -6.76
C LEU A 236 -10.41 42.11 -6.41
N SER A 237 -9.11 42.12 -6.10
CA SER A 237 -8.34 40.93 -5.71
C SER A 237 -8.88 40.22 -4.45
N TYR A 238 -9.54 40.95 -3.56
CA TYR A 238 -10.21 40.40 -2.37
C TYR A 238 -11.27 39.34 -2.69
N LEU A 239 -11.82 39.35 -3.92
CA LEU A 239 -12.78 38.33 -4.37
C LEU A 239 -12.15 36.93 -4.48
N PHE A 240 -10.82 36.84 -4.54
CA PHE A 240 -10.08 35.59 -4.75
C PHE A 240 -9.21 35.18 -3.54
N GLU A 241 -9.18 35.97 -2.47
CA GLU A 241 -8.30 35.73 -1.31
C GLU A 241 -8.70 34.51 -0.47
N GLN A 242 -9.98 34.16 -0.43
CA GLN A 242 -10.48 33.02 0.36
C GLN A 242 -10.10 31.66 -0.24
N ASP A 243 -9.83 31.58 -1.55
CA ASP A 243 -9.65 30.31 -2.27
C ASP A 243 -8.19 29.89 -2.49
N LYS A 244 -7.22 30.72 -2.09
CA LYS A 244 -5.78 30.55 -2.43
C LYS A 244 -5.15 29.22 -1.99
N LYS A 245 -5.67 28.56 -0.95
CA LYS A 245 -5.13 27.28 -0.44
C LYS A 245 -5.65 26.04 -1.19
N SER A 246 -6.72 26.17 -1.96
CA SER A 246 -7.36 25.04 -2.67
C SER A 246 -7.19 25.11 -4.20
N SER A 247 -6.60 26.19 -4.74
CA SER A 247 -6.69 26.54 -6.16
C SER A 247 -5.93 25.61 -7.12
N THR A 248 -4.74 25.11 -6.77
CA THR A 248 -3.94 24.38 -7.77
C THR A 248 -4.52 23.00 -8.05
N SER A 249 -4.92 22.26 -7.01
CA SER A 249 -5.61 20.99 -7.18
C SER A 249 -6.95 21.16 -7.88
N SER A 250 -7.69 22.25 -7.62
CA SER A 250 -8.98 22.48 -8.29
C SER A 250 -8.83 22.85 -9.76
N VAL A 251 -7.82 23.64 -10.14
CA VAL A 251 -7.50 23.95 -11.55
C VAL A 251 -7.01 22.69 -12.28
N LEU A 252 -6.21 21.85 -11.64
CA LEU A 252 -5.82 20.55 -12.19
C LEU A 252 -7.04 19.65 -12.42
N ILE A 253 -7.94 19.58 -11.44
CA ILE A 253 -9.19 18.82 -11.54
C ILE A 253 -10.11 19.35 -12.63
N GLU A 254 -10.15 20.66 -12.84
CA GLU A 254 -10.91 21.30 -13.92
C GLU A 254 -10.33 20.98 -15.31
N ARG A 255 -9.00 21.03 -15.44
CA ARG A 255 -8.31 20.94 -16.74
C ARG A 255 -7.98 19.52 -17.17
N LEU A 256 -7.71 18.61 -16.22
CA LEU A 256 -7.79 17.18 -16.47
C LEU A 256 -9.27 16.91 -16.75
N HIS A 257 -9.65 16.84 -18.02
CA HIS A 257 -10.99 16.38 -18.40
C HIS A 257 -11.31 15.18 -17.52
N THR A 258 -12.50 15.14 -16.91
CA THR A 258 -12.78 14.31 -15.73
C THR A 258 -12.46 12.81 -15.90
N ASN A 259 -12.24 12.39 -17.16
CA ASN A 259 -11.90 11.05 -17.63
C ASN A 259 -10.65 10.93 -18.52
N GLU A 260 -9.84 11.99 -18.72
CA GLU A 260 -8.62 11.87 -19.53
C GLU A 260 -7.56 11.05 -18.80
N LYS A 261 -7.05 10.02 -19.48
CA LYS A 261 -6.01 9.15 -18.93
C LYS A 261 -4.64 9.77 -19.16
N ILE A 262 -3.91 10.02 -18.08
CA ILE A 262 -2.50 10.40 -18.16
C ILE A 262 -1.66 9.19 -18.62
N GLN A 263 -0.99 9.35 -19.75
CA GLN A 263 -0.10 8.34 -20.34
C GLN A 263 1.32 8.47 -19.80
N TYR A 264 1.79 9.69 -19.60
CA TYR A 264 3.15 9.96 -19.16
C TYR A 264 3.21 11.15 -18.19
N MET A 265 4.17 11.10 -17.27
CA MET A 265 4.44 12.14 -16.30
C MET A 265 5.94 12.27 -16.11
N CYS A 266 6.44 13.50 -16.13
CA CYS A 266 7.85 13.76 -15.86
C CYS A 266 8.10 15.10 -15.17
N PRO A 267 9.12 15.17 -14.29
CA PRO A 267 9.59 16.44 -13.75
C PRO A 267 10.16 17.31 -14.86
N ALA A 268 9.70 18.55 -14.92
CA ALA A 268 10.11 19.54 -15.90
C ALA A 268 10.15 20.94 -15.29
N LYS A 269 10.73 21.88 -16.04
CA LYS A 269 10.71 23.30 -15.70
C LYS A 269 10.18 24.07 -16.89
N VAL A 270 9.23 24.97 -16.68
CA VAL A 270 8.90 25.97 -17.70
C VAL A 270 9.85 27.14 -17.53
N ILE A 271 10.54 27.49 -18.61
CA ILE A 271 11.55 28.54 -18.65
C ILE A 271 10.94 29.77 -19.30
N THR A 272 10.90 30.86 -18.54
CA THR A 272 10.58 32.20 -19.06
C THR A 272 11.83 33.07 -19.09
N PRO A 273 11.79 34.23 -19.76
CA PRO A 273 12.90 35.18 -19.70
C PRO A 273 13.21 35.68 -18.28
N ALA A 274 12.24 35.65 -17.36
CA ALA A 274 12.37 36.17 -16.00
C ALA A 274 12.69 35.08 -14.97
N THR A 275 12.08 33.90 -15.11
CA THR A 275 12.07 32.86 -14.08
C THR A 275 12.06 31.45 -14.65
N GLU A 276 12.61 30.51 -13.87
CA GLU A 276 12.46 29.07 -14.10
C GLU A 276 11.40 28.54 -13.12
N VAL A 277 10.27 28.05 -13.63
CA VAL A 277 9.19 27.51 -12.81
C VAL A 277 9.31 25.99 -12.77
N PRO A 278 9.66 25.36 -11.63
CA PRO A 278 9.68 23.91 -11.50
C PRO A 278 8.27 23.34 -11.42
N GLY A 279 8.10 22.12 -11.94
CA GLY A 279 6.82 21.44 -11.93
C GLY A 279 6.86 20.06 -12.57
N GLU A 280 5.68 19.56 -12.91
CA GLU A 280 5.48 18.28 -13.60
C GLU A 280 4.79 18.50 -14.94
N LEU A 281 5.33 17.89 -15.99
CA LEU A 281 4.68 17.81 -17.30
C LEU A 281 3.93 16.47 -17.39
N LEU A 282 2.61 16.54 -17.53
CA LEU A 282 1.73 15.41 -17.76
C LEU A 282 1.31 15.37 -19.23
N ILE A 283 1.27 14.18 -19.80
CA ILE A 283 0.82 13.94 -21.17
C ILE A 283 -0.40 13.04 -21.08
N GLY A 284 -1.56 13.58 -21.44
CA GLY A 284 -2.80 12.84 -21.57
C GLY A 284 -3.02 12.31 -22.98
N GLU A 285 -4.23 11.82 -23.25
CA GLU A 285 -4.65 11.31 -24.56
C GLU A 285 -4.91 12.43 -25.57
N SER A 286 -5.33 13.61 -25.11
CA SER A 286 -5.72 14.76 -25.94
C SER A 286 -5.01 16.06 -25.58
N CYS A 287 -4.29 16.11 -24.46
CA CYS A 287 -3.76 17.36 -23.92
C CYS A 287 -2.42 17.18 -23.20
N LEU A 288 -1.56 18.20 -23.25
CA LEU A 288 -0.40 18.35 -22.38
C LEU A 288 -0.75 19.24 -21.19
N TYR A 289 -0.28 18.90 -20.00
CA TYR A 289 -0.49 19.67 -18.79
C TYR A 289 0.83 20.01 -18.14
N PHE A 290 1.02 21.25 -17.71
CA PHE A 290 2.11 21.63 -16.82
C PHE A 290 1.56 22.04 -15.45
N VAL A 291 2.07 21.36 -14.42
CA VAL A 291 1.68 21.54 -13.02
C VAL A 291 2.83 22.18 -12.27
N ALA A 292 2.72 23.44 -11.90
CA ALA A 292 3.76 24.12 -11.14
C ALA A 292 3.80 23.62 -9.68
N ASP A 293 5.00 23.55 -9.10
CA ASP A 293 5.16 23.26 -7.68
C ASP A 293 4.80 24.50 -6.84
N VAL A 294 3.64 24.42 -6.18
CA VAL A 294 2.99 25.54 -5.49
C VAL A 294 3.70 25.93 -4.20
N SER A 295 4.56 25.06 -3.66
CA SER A 295 5.34 25.36 -2.45
C SER A 295 6.29 26.56 -2.62
N MET A 296 6.58 26.95 -3.88
CA MET A 296 7.38 28.12 -4.24
C MET A 296 6.52 29.31 -4.72
N LEU A 297 5.20 29.16 -4.84
CA LEU A 297 4.27 30.19 -5.33
C LEU A 297 3.61 31.03 -4.23
N GLU A 298 3.92 30.80 -2.94
CA GLU A 298 3.30 31.52 -1.81
C GLU A 298 3.48 33.05 -1.86
N THR A 299 4.36 33.58 -2.71
CA THR A 299 4.63 35.03 -2.75
C THR A 299 3.93 35.75 -3.92
N ASP A 300 3.65 35.10 -5.06
CA ASP A 300 3.54 35.85 -6.33
C ASP A 300 2.33 35.50 -7.20
N LEU A 301 1.19 35.08 -6.62
CA LEU A 301 -0.05 34.90 -7.41
C LEU A 301 -0.56 36.22 -8.01
N ALA A 302 -0.22 37.37 -7.40
CA ALA A 302 -0.51 38.71 -7.92
C ALA A 302 0.51 39.18 -8.96
N GLU A 303 1.71 38.58 -9.03
CA GLU A 303 2.74 39.02 -10.00
C GLU A 303 2.65 38.28 -11.34
N MET A 304 1.96 37.13 -11.39
CA MET A 304 1.80 36.32 -12.61
C MET A 304 0.68 36.79 -13.55
N THR A 305 -0.24 37.62 -13.07
CA THR A 305 -1.34 38.21 -13.85
C THR A 305 -0.87 39.31 -14.81
N ALA A 306 0.35 39.84 -14.61
CA ALA A 306 0.96 40.86 -15.46
C ALA A 306 1.75 40.26 -16.63
N GLY A 307 1.07 39.52 -17.50
CA GLY A 307 1.48 39.28 -18.89
C GLY A 307 2.70 38.37 -19.13
N SER A 308 3.28 37.78 -18.08
CA SER A 308 4.37 36.81 -18.15
C SER A 308 3.91 35.49 -17.52
N LEU A 309 3.21 34.71 -18.35
CA LEU A 309 2.87 33.30 -18.12
C LEU A 309 1.73 33.07 -17.11
N ASP A 310 0.59 32.57 -17.61
CA ASP A 310 -0.54 32.05 -16.82
C ASP A 310 -0.19 30.62 -16.33
N VAL A 311 0.77 30.53 -15.39
CA VAL A 311 1.45 29.26 -14.99
C VAL A 311 0.95 28.70 -13.67
N SER A 312 -0.21 29.12 -13.21
CA SER A 312 -0.78 28.43 -12.05
C SER A 312 -1.18 26.99 -12.40
N SER A 313 -1.41 26.65 -13.70
CA SER A 313 -1.41 25.28 -14.27
C SER A 313 -1.77 25.32 -15.77
N THR A 314 -0.83 25.29 -16.72
CA THR A 314 -1.19 25.48 -18.15
C THR A 314 -1.58 24.15 -18.82
N ALA A 315 -2.72 24.13 -19.50
CA ALA A 315 -3.15 23.02 -20.36
C ALA A 315 -2.98 23.40 -21.84
N TRP A 316 -2.41 22.51 -22.63
CA TRP A 316 -2.17 22.65 -24.06
C TRP A 316 -2.84 21.48 -24.80
N PRO A 317 -4.12 21.63 -25.19
CA PRO A 317 -4.78 20.64 -26.04
C PRO A 317 -3.97 20.41 -27.31
N PHE A 318 -3.84 19.16 -27.76
CA PHE A 318 -3.04 18.84 -28.95
C PHE A 318 -3.55 19.56 -30.21
N GLU A 319 -4.86 19.80 -30.30
CA GLU A 319 -5.48 20.63 -31.35
C GLU A 319 -4.93 22.06 -31.42
N ASN A 320 -4.47 22.61 -30.29
CA ASN A 320 -3.91 23.95 -30.18
C ASN A 320 -2.39 23.96 -30.30
N VAL A 321 -1.73 22.79 -30.32
CA VAL A 321 -0.29 22.68 -30.52
C VAL A 321 0.01 22.74 -32.01
N LYS A 322 0.71 23.80 -32.43
CA LYS A 322 1.09 24.02 -33.82
C LYS A 322 2.33 23.22 -34.20
N GLU A 323 3.37 23.31 -33.37
CA GLU A 323 4.66 22.66 -33.60
C GLU A 323 5.39 22.46 -32.26
N ILE A 324 6.20 21.40 -32.19
CA ILE A 324 7.08 21.11 -31.05
C ILE A 324 8.50 20.94 -31.59
N HIS A 325 9.45 21.60 -30.96
CA HIS A 325 10.84 21.58 -31.39
C HIS A 325 11.80 21.17 -30.27
N ASN A 326 12.78 20.33 -30.60
CA ASN A 326 13.91 20.07 -29.70
C ASN A 326 14.78 21.32 -29.53
N ARG A 327 15.16 21.59 -28.28
CA ARG A 327 15.98 22.74 -27.87
C ARG A 327 17.04 22.34 -26.84
N ARG A 328 18.01 23.24 -26.70
CA ARG A 328 19.05 23.14 -25.69
C ARG A 328 18.70 24.00 -24.48
N PHE A 329 18.94 23.46 -23.29
CA PHE A 329 18.87 24.20 -22.05
C PHE A 329 20.16 24.00 -21.25
N GLN A 330 20.84 25.10 -20.94
CA GLN A 330 22.20 25.14 -20.41
C GLN A 330 23.16 24.24 -21.22
N LEU A 331 23.17 24.45 -22.53
CA LEU A 331 24.03 23.76 -23.51
C LEU A 331 23.78 22.25 -23.67
N GLN A 332 22.70 21.70 -23.11
CA GLN A 332 22.34 20.28 -23.24
C GLN A 332 21.02 20.12 -23.99
N GLU A 333 20.91 19.12 -24.87
CA GLU A 333 19.69 18.76 -25.61
C GLU A 333 18.68 18.08 -24.68
N ARG A 334 18.03 18.90 -23.84
CA ARG A 334 17.10 18.47 -22.79
C ARG A 334 15.92 19.43 -22.64
N ALA A 335 15.53 20.13 -23.70
CA ALA A 335 14.38 21.00 -23.68
C ALA A 335 13.51 20.83 -24.93
N LEU A 336 12.23 21.14 -24.78
CA LEU A 336 11.27 21.21 -25.86
C LEU A 336 10.68 22.61 -25.89
N GLU A 337 10.49 23.15 -27.08
CA GLU A 337 9.77 24.40 -27.30
C GLU A 337 8.46 24.10 -27.99
N ILE A 338 7.36 24.44 -27.31
CA ILE A 338 5.99 24.16 -27.73
C ILE A 338 5.38 25.46 -28.23
N PHE A 339 4.91 25.45 -29.47
CA PHE A 339 4.29 26.59 -30.12
C PHE A 339 2.79 26.33 -30.26
N LEU A 340 1.98 27.30 -29.85
CA LEU A 340 0.53 27.19 -29.91
C LEU A 340 -0.06 27.98 -31.08
N LEU A 341 -1.26 27.61 -31.51
CA LEU A 341 -2.02 28.31 -32.56
C LEU A 341 -2.36 29.77 -32.19
N ASN A 342 -2.44 30.08 -30.90
CA ASN A 342 -2.66 31.44 -30.40
C ASN A 342 -1.40 32.32 -30.43
N GLY A 343 -0.26 31.80 -30.92
CA GLY A 343 1.01 32.51 -31.02
C GLY A 343 1.84 32.53 -29.73
N LYS A 344 1.40 31.90 -28.64
CA LYS A 344 2.22 31.73 -27.44
C LYS A 344 3.21 30.58 -27.62
N THR A 345 4.37 30.73 -26.99
CA THR A 345 5.46 29.74 -27.03
C THR A 345 5.92 29.41 -25.60
N TYR A 346 6.19 28.14 -25.32
CA TYR A 346 6.64 27.66 -24.02
C TYR A 346 7.90 26.83 -24.16
N LEU A 347 8.96 27.20 -23.44
CA LEU A 347 10.18 26.42 -23.35
C LEU A 347 10.11 25.54 -22.10
N VAL A 348 10.14 24.22 -22.29
CA VAL A 348 10.06 23.22 -21.22
C VAL A 348 11.39 22.48 -21.14
N ALA A 349 12.09 22.58 -20.02
CA ALA A 349 13.37 21.91 -19.78
C ALA A 349 13.20 20.70 -18.85
N PHE A 350 13.91 19.61 -19.17
CA PHE A 350 13.86 18.34 -18.43
C PHE A 350 15.13 18.14 -17.60
N GLN A 351 15.03 17.38 -16.51
CA GLN A 351 16.18 17.09 -15.64
C GLN A 351 17.24 16.20 -16.30
N SER A 352 16.86 15.31 -17.22
CA SER A 352 17.77 14.34 -17.85
C SER A 352 17.67 14.33 -19.37
N SER A 353 18.82 14.31 -20.03
CA SER A 353 18.99 14.30 -21.49
C SER A 353 18.52 13.01 -22.17
N LYS A 354 18.30 11.93 -21.41
CA LYS A 354 17.84 10.63 -21.93
C LYS A 354 16.32 10.55 -22.14
N ARG A 355 15.56 11.58 -21.74
CA ARG A 355 14.09 11.61 -21.85
C ARG A 355 13.62 12.56 -22.96
N ASN A 356 14.26 12.49 -24.13
CA ASN A 356 13.71 13.13 -25.31
C ASN A 356 12.46 12.32 -25.73
N LEU A 357 11.28 12.86 -25.43
CA LEU A 357 9.96 12.32 -25.77
C LEU A 357 9.76 12.03 -27.28
N VAL A 358 10.68 12.49 -28.12
CA VAL A 358 10.67 12.27 -29.58
C VAL A 358 10.93 10.81 -29.95
N SER A 359 11.38 9.94 -29.04
CA SER A 359 11.48 8.49 -29.29
C SER A 359 10.16 7.71 -29.08
N LEU A 360 9.01 8.38 -28.97
CA LEU A 360 7.70 7.76 -28.74
C LEU A 360 6.76 7.74 -29.96
N TYR A 361 7.25 8.04 -31.17
CA TYR A 361 6.55 7.67 -32.39
C TYR A 361 7.19 6.42 -33.02
N PRO A 362 6.40 5.41 -33.45
CA PRO A 362 6.91 4.27 -34.19
C PRO A 362 7.47 4.64 -35.56
#